data_AF-A0A3M7R303-F1
#
_entry.id   AF-A0A3M7R303-F1
#
_cell.length_a   1.000
_cell.length_b   1.000
_cell.length_c   1.000
_cell.angle_alpha   90.00
_cell.angle_beta   90.00
_cell.angle_gamma   90.00
#
_symmetry.space_group_name_H-M   'P 1'
#
loop_
_entity.id
_entity.type
_entity.pdbx_description
1 polymer ?
#
loop_
_entity_poly.entity_id
_entity_poly.type
_entity_poly.pdbx_seq_one_letter_code
_entity_poly.pdbx_strand_id
1 'polypeptide(L)'
;MDNEISVVKLAIKAGDRIDFQDVKNANQLMIERGTLYLKSKAGINLVIVPKHKQLQSCSLYHDAITSGHLGFEKTFRSLEARSRYLSGIKIFVYDYCKSCNTCQKFKLSTSTF
;
A
#
# COMPACT_ATOMS: atom_id res chain seq x y z
N MET A 1 6.81 8.90 28.58
CA MET A 1 7.32 7.79 27.74
C MET A 1 6.21 6.81 27.34
N ASP A 2 5.00 6.94 27.89
CA ASP A 2 3.89 6.00 27.71
C ASP A 2 3.08 6.19 26.41
N ASN A 3 3.36 7.25 25.66
CA ASN A 3 2.58 7.60 24.48
C ASN A 3 2.97 6.75 23.25
N GLU A 4 4.26 6.44 23.06
CA GLU A 4 4.73 5.67 21.90
C GLU A 4 4.26 4.20 21.94
N ILE A 5 4.32 3.57 23.11
CA ILE A 5 3.85 2.18 23.32
C ILE A 5 2.34 2.09 23.08
N SER A 6 1.59 3.12 23.47
CA SER A 6 0.14 3.18 23.30
C SER A 6 -0.26 3.29 21.83
N VAL A 7 0.51 4.01 21.01
CA VAL A 7 0.21 4.17 19.58
C VAL A 7 0.57 2.92 18.78
N VAL A 8 1.67 2.23 19.09
CA VAL A 8 1.99 0.92 18.50
C VAL A 8 0.91 -0.09 18.85
N LYS A 9 0.45 -0.12 20.12
CA LYS A 9 -0.68 -0.96 20.54
C LYS A 9 -1.99 -0.58 19.85
N LEU A 10 -2.23 0.70 19.58
CA LEU A 10 -3.43 1.16 18.85
C LEU A 10 -3.38 0.74 17.37
N ALA A 11 -2.22 0.86 16.72
CA ALA A 11 -2.01 0.40 15.34
C ALA A 11 -2.19 -1.12 15.20
N ILE A 12 -1.78 -1.88 16.23
CA ILE A 12 -2.02 -3.32 16.34
C ILE A 12 -3.52 -3.62 16.60
N LYS A 13 -4.20 -2.84 17.45
CA LYS A 13 -5.62 -3.03 17.80
C LYS A 13 -6.60 -2.62 16.69
N ALA A 14 -6.23 -1.67 15.84
CA ALA A 14 -7.13 -1.09 14.83
C ALA A 14 -7.36 -1.96 13.57
N GLY A 15 -6.74 -3.14 13.47
CA GLY A 15 -7.19 -4.18 12.54
C GLY A 15 -6.27 -4.55 11.38
N ASP A 16 -5.01 -4.13 11.39
CA ASP A 16 -4.11 -4.37 10.27
C ASP A 16 -2.96 -5.29 10.66
N ARG A 17 -3.12 -6.59 10.35
CA ARG A 17 -1.97 -7.47 10.11
C ARG A 17 -1.24 -6.97 8.87
N ILE A 18 -0.48 -5.90 9.05
CA ILE A 18 0.73 -5.71 8.26
C ILE A 18 1.61 -6.90 8.61
N ASP A 19 2.22 -7.52 7.61
CA ASP A 19 3.20 -8.57 7.82
C ASP A 19 4.41 -7.91 8.52
N PHE A 20 4.33 -7.76 9.85
CA PHE A 20 5.36 -7.19 10.71
C PHE A 20 6.60 -8.10 10.76
N GLN A 21 6.67 -9.16 9.94
CA GLN A 21 7.86 -9.98 9.74
C GLN A 21 9.07 -9.13 9.31
N ASP A 22 8.84 -8.01 8.62
CA ASP A 22 9.90 -7.06 8.24
C ASP A 22 10.30 -6.09 9.38
N VAL A 23 9.46 -5.93 10.41
CA VAL A 23 9.72 -5.03 11.54
C VAL A 23 10.45 -5.79 12.64
N LYS A 24 11.78 -5.85 12.50
CA LYS A 24 12.66 -6.57 13.44
C LYS A 24 12.71 -5.93 14.82
N ASN A 25 12.44 -4.63 14.94
CA ASN A 25 12.48 -3.91 16.21
C ASN A 25 11.51 -2.71 16.22
N ALA A 26 10.76 -2.53 17.31
CA ALA A 26 9.86 -1.39 17.52
C ALA A 26 10.55 -0.02 17.39
N ASN A 27 11.85 0.07 17.67
CA ASN A 27 12.66 1.28 17.51
C ASN A 27 12.80 1.74 16.04
N GLN A 28 12.45 0.87 15.09
CA GLN A 28 12.38 1.20 13.67
C GLN A 28 11.07 1.88 13.30
N LEU A 29 10.06 1.92 14.16
CA LEU A 29 8.81 2.60 13.88
C LEU A 29 8.91 4.09 14.23
N MET A 30 8.28 4.93 13.43
CA MET A 30 8.22 6.38 13.66
C MET A 30 6.87 6.91 13.19
N ILE A 31 6.31 7.87 13.91
CA ILE A 31 5.14 8.61 13.43
C ILE A 31 5.53 10.03 13.15
N GLU A 32 5.20 10.48 11.95
CA GLU A 32 5.40 11.86 11.53
C GLU A 32 4.12 12.35 10.88
N ARG A 33 3.58 13.48 11.37
CA ARG A 33 2.33 14.09 10.87
C ARG A 33 1.15 13.11 10.76
N GLY A 34 1.03 12.20 11.73
CA GLY A 34 -0.04 11.18 11.76
C GLY A 34 0.14 10.03 10.76
N THR A 35 1.30 9.93 10.11
CA THR A 35 1.65 8.81 9.22
C THR A 35 2.70 7.93 9.89
N LEU A 36 2.52 6.61 9.82
CA LEU A 36 3.45 5.63 10.37
C LEU A 36 4.53 5.30 9.33
N TYR A 37 5.79 5.25 9.79
CA TYR A 37 6.96 5.00 8.97
C TYR A 37 7.81 3.87 9.58
N LEU A 38 8.50 3.14 8.71
CA LEU A 38 9.61 2.27 9.06
C LEU A 38 10.94 2.96 8.72
N LYS A 39 11.77 3.18 9.73
CA LYS A 39 13.14 3.70 9.61
C LYS A 39 14.01 2.69 8.89
N SER A 40 14.55 3.08 7.75
CA SER A 40 15.58 2.29 7.06
C SER A 40 16.96 2.68 7.54
N LYS A 41 17.86 1.70 7.64
CA LYS A 41 19.30 1.94 7.86
C LYS A 41 19.94 2.71 6.70
N ALA A 42 19.34 2.66 5.51
CA ALA A 42 19.80 3.39 4.32
C ALA A 42 19.36 4.88 4.32
N GLY A 43 18.79 5.39 5.41
CA GLY A 43 18.36 6.79 5.54
C GLY A 43 17.02 7.12 4.88
N ILE A 44 16.39 6.16 4.20
CA ILE A 44 15.11 6.35 3.50
C ILE A 44 13.98 5.68 4.27
N ASN A 45 13.13 6.47 4.92
CA ASN A 45 11.97 5.94 5.64
C ASN A 45 10.88 5.42 4.67
N LEU A 46 10.30 4.27 4.99
CA LEU A 46 9.19 3.67 4.24
C LEU A 46 7.86 4.01 4.91
N VAL A 47 6.85 4.35 4.12
CA VAL A 47 5.50 4.64 4.61
C VAL A 47 4.75 3.33 4.84
N ILE A 48 4.16 3.21 6.01
CA ILE A 48 3.24 2.12 6.34
C ILE A 48 1.81 2.59 6.01
N VAL A 49 1.17 1.94 5.03
CA VAL A 49 -0.24 2.22 4.67
C VAL A 49 -1.16 1.33 5.47
N PRO A 50 -2.05 1.90 6.29
CA PRO A 50 -3.15 1.15 6.88
C PRO A 50 -4.03 0.52 5.79
N LYS A 51 -4.55 -0.68 6.01
CA LYS A 51 -5.36 -1.43 5.05
C LYS A 51 -6.58 -0.64 4.57
N HIS A 52 -7.23 0.10 5.47
CA HIS A 52 -8.37 0.95 5.12
C HIS A 52 -8.01 2.07 4.12
N LYS A 53 -6.72 2.47 4.03
CA LYS A 53 -6.22 3.43 3.04
C LYS A 53 -5.62 2.78 1.79
N GLN A 54 -5.35 1.47 1.81
CA GLN A 54 -4.84 0.75 0.63
C GLN A 54 -5.87 0.79 -0.50
N LEU A 55 -7.15 0.57 -0.19
CA LEU A 55 -8.23 0.67 -1.16
C LEU A 55 -8.30 2.05 -1.82
N GLN A 56 -8.29 3.11 -1.01
CA GLN A 56 -8.29 4.49 -1.51
C GLN A 56 -7.08 4.78 -2.40
N SER A 57 -5.90 4.28 -2.00
CA SER A 57 -4.68 4.42 -2.77
C SER A 57 -4.80 3.71 -4.13
N CYS A 58 -5.23 2.45 -4.16
CA CYS A 58 -5.41 1.73 -5.42
C CYS A 58 -6.44 2.39 -6.33
N SER A 59 -7.58 2.85 -5.79
CA SER A 59 -8.59 3.54 -6.58
C SER A 59 -8.04 4.82 -7.22
N LEU A 60 -7.25 5.61 -6.49
CA LEU A 60 -6.64 6.83 -7.01
C LEU A 60 -5.69 6.59 -8.20
N TYR A 61 -4.91 5.50 -8.18
CA TYR A 61 -3.89 5.21 -9.20
C TYR A 61 -4.31 4.18 -10.25
N HIS A 62 -5.48 3.57 -10.12
CA HIS A 62 -6.01 2.61 -11.08
C HIS A 62 -7.31 3.10 -11.72
N ASP A 63 -8.28 3.57 -10.92
CA ASP A 63 -9.62 3.90 -11.41
C ASP A 63 -9.75 5.33 -11.93
N ALA A 64 -8.82 6.22 -11.54
CA ALA A 64 -8.83 7.58 -12.05
C ALA A 64 -8.72 7.56 -13.59
N ILE A 65 -9.56 8.36 -14.25
CA ILE A 65 -9.59 8.49 -15.72
C ILE A 65 -8.18 8.81 -16.26
N THR A 66 -7.45 9.66 -15.55
CA THR A 66 -6.05 10.04 -15.87
C THR A 66 -5.05 8.91 -15.69
N SER A 67 -5.36 7.89 -14.89
CA SER A 67 -4.56 6.69 -14.76
C SER A 67 -4.90 5.67 -15.85
N GLY A 68 -6.13 5.65 -16.36
CA GLY A 68 -6.48 4.83 -17.52
C GLY A 68 -6.43 3.32 -17.26
N HIS A 69 -6.72 2.86 -16.04
CA HIS A 69 -6.79 1.44 -15.69
C HIS A 69 -5.50 0.65 -16.02
N LEU A 70 -4.34 1.21 -15.69
CA LEU A 70 -3.07 0.55 -15.98
C LEU A 70 -2.98 -0.84 -15.35
N GLY A 71 -2.25 -1.72 -16.03
CA GLY A 71 -1.89 -3.01 -15.46
C GLY A 71 -1.04 -2.88 -14.20
N PHE A 72 -1.06 -3.95 -13.41
CA PHE A 72 -0.40 -4.08 -12.10
C PHE A 72 0.95 -3.35 -11.98
N GLU A 73 1.92 -3.65 -12.85
CA GLU A 73 3.28 -3.08 -12.78
C GLU A 73 3.29 -1.55 -12.81
N LYS A 74 2.49 -0.94 -13.69
CA LYS A 74 2.45 0.51 -13.84
C LYS A 74 1.70 1.19 -12.69
N THR A 75 0.61 0.57 -12.21
CA THR A 75 -0.10 1.05 -11.03
C THR A 75 0.78 0.96 -9.78
N PHE A 76 1.49 -0.15 -9.60
CA PHE A 76 2.40 -0.35 -8.47
C PHE A 76 3.56 0.66 -8.48
N ARG A 77 4.21 0.87 -9.63
CA ARG A 77 5.27 1.89 -9.75
C ARG A 77 4.76 3.31 -9.47
N SER A 78 3.54 3.63 -9.89
CA SER A 78 2.93 4.94 -9.62
C SER A 78 2.68 5.15 -8.13
N LEU A 79 2.25 4.09 -7.43
CA LEU A 79 2.12 4.08 -5.98
C LEU A 79 3.49 4.21 -5.29
N GLU A 80 4.47 3.39 -5.66
CA GLU A 80 5.82 3.37 -5.09
C GLU A 80 6.56 4.71 -5.24
N ALA A 81 6.42 5.36 -6.40
CA ALA A 81 7.04 6.65 -6.68
C ALA A 81 6.50 7.80 -5.82
N ARG A 82 5.21 7.74 -5.47
CA ARG A 82 4.52 8.80 -4.71
C ARG A 82 4.67 8.62 -3.21
N SER A 83 4.81 7.37 -2.79
CA SER A 83 4.86 7.03 -1.38
C SER A 83 5.52 5.68 -1.26
N ARG A 84 6.70 5.67 -0.61
CA ARG A 84 7.60 4.51 -0.50
C ARG A 84 6.98 3.43 0.39
N TYR A 85 5.98 2.73 -0.13
CA TYR A 85 5.16 1.80 0.62
C TYR A 85 5.89 0.49 0.90
N LEU A 86 5.58 -0.13 2.04
CA LEU A 86 6.06 -1.47 2.37
C LEU A 86 5.49 -2.57 1.47
N SER A 87 6.27 -3.64 1.36
CA SER A 87 6.07 -4.89 0.60
C SER A 87 4.63 -5.43 0.57
N GLY A 88 3.86 -5.22 1.65
CA GLY A 88 2.47 -5.67 1.77
C GLY A 88 1.47 -5.05 0.78
N ILE A 89 1.73 -3.86 0.22
CA ILE A 89 0.79 -3.25 -0.74
C ILE A 89 0.86 -3.92 -2.12
N LYS A 90 1.97 -4.60 -2.46
CA LYS A 90 2.18 -5.17 -3.80
C LYS A 90 1.15 -6.24 -4.15
N ILE A 91 0.89 -7.16 -3.23
CA ILE A 91 -0.13 -8.21 -3.40
C ILE A 91 -1.52 -7.59 -3.51
N PHE A 92 -1.83 -6.62 -2.64
CA PHE A 92 -3.11 -5.92 -2.69
C PHE A 92 -3.35 -5.21 -4.02
N VAL A 93 -2.33 -4.52 -4.58
CA VAL A 93 -2.41 -3.85 -5.89
C VAL A 93 -2.61 -4.87 -7.01
N TYR A 94 -1.92 -6.01 -6.95
CA TYR A 94 -2.10 -7.09 -7.92
C TYR A 94 -3.54 -7.59 -7.93
N ASP A 95 -4.09 -7.93 -6.76
CA ASP A 95 -5.46 -8.43 -6.63
C ASP A 95 -6.49 -7.38 -7.04
N TYR A 96 -6.24 -6.10 -6.73
CA TYR A 96 -7.08 -4.98 -7.14
C TYR A 96 -7.17 -4.86 -8.66
N CYS A 97 -6.02 -4.80 -9.35
CA CYS A 97 -5.99 -4.72 -10.80
C CYS A 97 -6.60 -5.98 -11.46
N LYS A 98 -6.41 -7.15 -10.85
CA LYS A 98 -6.96 -8.42 -11.36
C LYS A 98 -8.48 -8.50 -11.20
N SER A 99 -9.06 -7.90 -10.16
CA SER A 99 -10.50 -7.87 -9.92
C SER A 99 -11.22 -6.70 -10.59
N CYS A 100 -10.50 -5.80 -11.29
CA CYS A 100 -11.11 -4.66 -11.97
C CYS A 100 -12.05 -5.09 -13.12
N ASN A 101 -13.35 -4.91 -12.92
CA ASN A 101 -14.38 -5.25 -13.92
C ASN A 101 -14.15 -4.57 -15.27
N THR A 102 -13.75 -3.29 -15.29
CA THR A 102 -13.45 -2.56 -16.53
C THR A 102 -12.34 -3.26 -17.30
N CYS A 103 -11.20 -3.52 -16.64
CA CYS A 103 -10.07 -4.21 -17.26
C CYS A 103 -10.44 -5.60 -17.78
N GLN A 104 -11.20 -6.38 -17.01
CA GLN A 104 -11.53 -7.75 -17.39
C GLN A 104 -12.45 -7.81 -18.62
N LYS A 105 -13.40 -6.87 -18.75
CA LYS A 105 -14.25 -6.76 -19.95
C LYS A 105 -13.44 -6.48 -21.22
N PHE A 106 -12.47 -5.56 -21.15
CA PHE A 106 -11.59 -5.24 -22.28
C PHE A 106 -10.64 -6.39 -22.67
N LYS A 107 -10.23 -7.23 -21.71
CA LYS A 107 -9.40 -8.41 -22.01
C LYS A 107 -10.18 -9.47 -22.78
N LEU A 108 -11.41 -9.74 -22.36
CA LEU A 108 -12.28 -10.72 -23.01
C LEU A 108 -12.63 -10.34 -24.45
N SER A 109 -12.80 -9.04 -24.74
CA SER A 109 -13.08 -8.58 -26.11
C SER A 109 -11.89 -8.74 -27.06
N THR A 110 -10.66 -8.82 -26.54
CA THR A 110 -9.44 -8.84 -27.37
C THR A 110 -8.97 -10.26 -27.70
N SER A 111 -9.52 -11.30 -27.06
CA SER A 111 -9.13 -12.72 -27.26
C SER A 111 -9.97 -13.46 -28.31
N THR A 112 -10.60 -12.76 -29.26
CA THR A 112 -11.39 -13.39 -30.33
C THR A 112 -10.68 -13.23 -31.68
N PHE A 113 -9.56 -13.94 -31.89
CA PHE A 113 -8.96 -14.18 -33.21
C PHE A 113 -8.19 -15.50 -33.19
#